data_AF-A0A1P8MWF6-F1
#
_entry.id   AF-A0A1P8MWF6-F1
#
_cell.length_a   1.000
_cell.length_b   1.000
_cell.length_c   1.000
_cell.angle_alpha   90.00
_cell.angle_beta   90.00
_cell.angle_gamma   90.00
#
_symmetry.space_group_name_H-M   'P 1'
#
loop_
_entity.id
_entity.type
_entity.pdbx_description
1 polymer ?
#
loop_
_entity_poly.entity_id
_entity_poly.type
_entity_poly.pdbx_seq_one_letter_code
_entity_poly.pdbx_strand_id
1 'polypeptide(L)'
;MLKPLSLAVLITLPTLGHAQDFVRRERFTIPVNQIDATSFEVIEADGAGGTQLWCAAGLYTRNVLGQRGGDLYIQTGRGDAVTAPGRKGVVFSTQPVDGAFSSFSQGVRRTGKVFSMTHAFSLCRDAPFLRVRTSDNRLVRR
;
A
#
# COMPACT_ATOMS: atom_id res chain seq x y z
N MET A 1 39.39 -53.32 -44.60
CA MET A 1 39.71 -52.76 -43.26
C MET A 1 38.57 -51.83 -42.87
N LEU A 2 37.61 -52.31 -42.07
CA LEU A 2 36.48 -51.53 -41.55
C LEU A 2 36.86 -50.98 -40.17
N LYS A 3 36.71 -49.67 -39.93
CA LYS A 3 36.94 -49.02 -38.63
C LYS A 3 35.67 -48.25 -38.23
N PRO A 4 35.27 -48.30 -36.95
CA PRO A 4 33.86 -48.29 -36.56
C PRO A 4 33.27 -46.89 -36.43
N LEU A 5 32.00 -46.75 -36.81
CA LEU A 5 31.16 -45.60 -36.46
C LEU A 5 31.06 -45.51 -34.93
N SER A 6 31.50 -44.39 -34.37
CA SER A 6 31.22 -44.02 -32.98
C SER A 6 29.93 -43.20 -32.96
N LEU A 7 28.85 -43.81 -32.45
CA LEU A 7 27.56 -43.16 -32.22
C LEU A 7 27.63 -42.42 -30.88
N ALA A 8 27.76 -41.09 -30.91
CA ALA A 8 27.71 -40.27 -29.71
C ALA A 8 26.25 -39.96 -29.34
N VAL A 9 25.73 -40.61 -28.31
CA VAL A 9 24.43 -40.29 -27.70
C VAL A 9 24.64 -39.09 -26.77
N LEU A 10 24.16 -37.91 -27.17
CA LEU A 10 24.10 -36.73 -26.29
C LEU A 10 22.96 -36.89 -25.29
N ILE A 11 23.31 -36.95 -24.01
CA ILE A 11 22.37 -36.97 -22.88
C ILE A 11 21.77 -35.56 -22.72
N THR A 12 20.51 -35.38 -23.11
CA THR A 12 19.73 -34.19 -22.77
C THR A 12 19.23 -34.31 -21.32
N LEU A 13 20.01 -33.82 -20.35
CA LEU A 13 19.52 -33.70 -18.98
C LEU A 13 18.42 -32.62 -18.92
N PRO A 14 17.20 -32.93 -18.44
CA PRO A 14 16.22 -31.91 -18.17
C PRO A 14 16.73 -31.06 -17.02
N THR A 15 16.93 -29.76 -17.27
CA THR A 15 17.22 -28.80 -16.22
C THR A 15 15.99 -28.70 -15.32
N LEU A 16 16.10 -29.17 -14.08
CA LEU A 16 15.14 -28.86 -13.03
C LEU A 16 15.22 -27.35 -12.78
N GLY A 17 14.35 -26.60 -13.43
CA GLY A 17 14.19 -25.17 -13.19
C GLY A 17 13.68 -24.96 -11.77
N HIS A 18 14.54 -24.50 -10.86
CA HIS A 18 14.11 -24.03 -9.55
C HIS A 18 13.33 -22.72 -9.73
N ALA A 19 12.01 -22.79 -9.66
CA ALA A 19 11.19 -21.61 -9.39
C ALA A 19 11.47 -21.17 -7.95
N GLN A 20 12.37 -20.20 -7.78
CA GLN A 20 12.57 -19.54 -6.50
C GLN A 20 11.36 -18.61 -6.29
N ASP A 21 10.43 -18.99 -5.41
CA ASP A 21 9.42 -18.05 -4.93
C ASP A 21 10.12 -16.98 -4.09
N PHE A 22 10.40 -15.83 -4.71
CA PHE A 22 10.85 -14.65 -4.00
C PHE A 22 9.66 -14.05 -3.25
N VAL A 23 9.43 -14.53 -2.03
CA VAL A 23 8.48 -13.89 -1.12
C VAL A 23 9.08 -12.54 -0.70
N ARG A 24 8.78 -11.49 -1.47
CA ARG A 24 9.17 -10.12 -1.13
C ARG A 24 8.41 -9.74 0.14
N ARG A 25 9.07 -9.83 1.30
CA ARG A 25 8.57 -9.27 2.57
C ARG A 25 8.73 -7.75 2.53
N GLU A 26 7.94 -7.10 1.69
CA GLU A 26 7.91 -5.63 1.63
C GLU A 26 7.49 -5.10 3.00
N ARG A 27 8.36 -4.29 3.60
CA ARG A 27 8.10 -3.61 4.87
C ARG A 27 7.92 -2.14 4.56
N PHE A 28 6.75 -1.61 4.92
CA PHE A 28 6.43 -0.20 4.76
C PHE A 28 6.30 0.41 6.15
N THR A 29 6.99 1.53 6.39
CA THR A 29 6.77 2.37 7.57
C THR A 29 6.24 3.71 7.09
N ILE A 30 4.90 3.81 7.02
CA ILE A 30 4.21 4.95 6.43
C ILE A 30 3.94 6.01 7.51
N PRO A 31 4.52 7.22 7.42
CA PRO A 31 4.20 8.30 8.33
C PRO A 31 2.75 8.77 8.12
N VAL A 32 2.04 9.02 9.22
CA VAL A 32 0.70 9.62 9.19
C VAL A 32 0.65 10.78 10.17
N ASN A 33 0.34 11.96 9.65
CA ASN A 33 0.28 13.20 10.40
C ASN A 33 -1.16 13.68 10.49
N GLN A 34 -1.66 13.91 11.70
CA GLN A 34 -2.97 14.52 11.86
C GLN A 34 -2.94 15.99 11.43
N ILE A 35 -3.95 16.43 10.68
CA ILE A 35 -4.10 17.84 10.28
C ILE A 35 -5.13 18.50 11.19
N ASP A 36 -6.31 17.89 11.33
CA ASP A 36 -7.40 18.39 12.17
C ASP A 36 -8.22 17.23 12.78
N ALA A 37 -9.42 17.53 13.30
CA ALA A 37 -10.29 16.56 13.94
C ALA A 37 -10.83 15.47 12.99
N THR A 38 -10.85 15.75 11.69
CA THR A 38 -11.48 14.90 10.67
C THR A 38 -10.54 14.54 9.53
N SER A 39 -9.43 15.27 9.39
CA SER A 39 -8.47 15.07 8.31
C SER A 39 -7.06 14.74 8.81
N PHE A 40 -6.37 13.92 8.03
CA PHE A 40 -5.00 13.50 8.28
C PHE A 40 -4.28 13.21 6.97
N GLU A 41 -2.96 13.40 6.97
CA GLU A 41 -2.12 13.17 5.82
C GLU A 41 -1.33 11.87 5.95
N VAL A 42 -1.43 11.02 4.93
CA VAL A 42 -0.61 9.81 4.79
C VAL A 42 0.54 10.12 3.85
N ILE A 43 1.77 10.03 4.36
CA ILE A 43 2.98 10.40 3.64
C ILE A 43 3.53 9.18 2.90
N GLU A 44 3.79 9.33 1.61
CA GLU A 44 4.40 8.26 0.83
C GLU A 44 5.83 7.98 1.30
N ALA A 45 6.13 6.70 1.54
CA ALA A 45 7.41 6.20 1.99
C ALA A 45 7.65 4.78 1.43
N ASP A 46 8.91 4.36 1.34
CA ASP A 46 9.32 3.00 1.00
C ASP A 46 8.76 2.45 -0.33
N GLY A 47 8.42 3.35 -1.27
CA GLY A 47 7.80 2.97 -2.55
C GLY A 47 6.33 2.55 -2.44
N ALA A 48 5.65 2.90 -1.35
CA ALA A 48 4.24 2.60 -1.12
C ALA A 48 3.33 3.14 -2.25
N GLY A 49 2.52 2.24 -2.82
CA GLY A 49 1.50 2.58 -3.82
C GLY A 49 0.13 2.88 -3.19
N GLY A 50 -0.88 3.04 -4.04
CA GLY A 50 -2.25 3.37 -3.61
C GLY A 50 -2.83 2.37 -2.60
N THR A 51 -2.61 1.06 -2.81
CA THR A 51 -3.02 0.00 -1.88
C THR A 51 -2.46 0.20 -0.48
N GLN A 52 -1.14 0.44 -0.39
CA GLN A 52 -0.47 0.66 0.89
C GLN A 52 -0.92 1.95 1.57
N LEU A 53 -1.14 3.03 0.80
CA LEU A 53 -1.64 4.30 1.34
C LEU A 53 -3.07 4.17 1.90
N TRP A 54 -3.97 3.47 1.19
CA TRP A 54 -5.30 3.17 1.70
C TRP A 54 -5.27 2.25 2.93
N CYS A 55 -4.39 1.24 2.94
CA CYS A 55 -4.18 0.41 4.12
C CYS A 55 -3.71 1.24 5.31
N ALA A 56 -2.70 2.11 5.14
CA ALA A 56 -2.22 3.00 6.19
C ALA A 56 -3.34 3.90 6.72
N ALA A 57 -4.16 4.45 5.82
CA ALA A 57 -5.31 5.29 6.21
C ALA A 57 -6.35 4.49 7.02
N GLY A 58 -6.74 3.30 6.55
CA GLY A 58 -7.68 2.43 7.27
C GLY A 58 -7.13 1.88 8.59
N LEU A 59 -5.82 1.65 8.68
CA LEU A 59 -5.14 1.28 9.91
C LEU A 59 -5.15 2.44 10.91
N TYR A 60 -4.89 3.66 10.44
CA TYR A 60 -4.89 4.87 11.25
C TYR A 60 -6.30 5.19 11.79
N THR A 61 -7.34 5.18 10.94
CA THR A 61 -8.72 5.41 11.42
C THR A 61 -9.13 4.39 12.46
N ARG A 62 -8.84 3.09 12.23
CA ARG A 62 -9.20 2.02 13.15
C ARG A 62 -8.45 2.05 14.47
N ASN A 63 -7.11 2.15 14.43
CA ASN A 63 -6.25 1.89 15.59
C ASN A 63 -5.73 3.17 16.27
N VAL A 64 -5.91 4.34 15.64
CA VAL A 64 -5.53 5.65 16.20
C VAL A 64 -6.76 6.48 16.49
N LEU A 65 -7.67 6.63 15.53
CA LEU A 65 -8.89 7.43 15.72
C LEU A 65 -10.04 6.64 16.38
N GLY A 66 -9.91 5.31 16.49
CA GLY A 66 -10.95 4.43 17.05
C GLY A 66 -12.19 4.25 16.17
N GLN A 67 -12.15 4.71 14.91
CA GLN A 67 -13.27 4.68 13.98
C GLN A 67 -13.19 3.46 13.07
N ARG A 68 -14.16 2.54 13.21
CA ARG A 68 -14.18 1.26 12.48
C ARG A 68 -15.06 1.25 11.23
N GLY A 69 -16.06 2.13 11.19
CA GLY A 69 -17.07 2.19 10.13
C GLY A 69 -17.29 3.61 9.64
N GLY A 70 -18.12 3.75 8.62
CA GLY A 70 -18.26 5.00 7.86
C GLY A 70 -17.30 5.06 6.67
N ASP A 71 -17.32 6.22 6.00
CA ASP A 71 -16.60 6.47 4.77
C ASP A 71 -15.28 7.20 5.02
N LEU A 72 -14.32 6.94 4.16
CA LEU A 72 -12.99 7.54 4.14
C LEU A 72 -12.75 8.12 2.76
N TYR A 73 -12.60 9.43 2.72
CA TYR A 73 -12.54 10.23 1.50
C TYR A 73 -11.12 10.68 1.24
N ILE A 74 -10.71 10.77 -0.02
CA ILE A 74 -9.53 11.54 -0.41
C ILE A 74 -9.94 13.01 -0.48
N GLN A 75 -9.58 13.80 0.53
CA GLN A 75 -9.79 15.25 0.54
C GLN A 75 -8.79 15.98 -0.35
N THR A 76 -7.55 15.48 -0.45
CA THR A 76 -6.58 15.97 -1.42
C THR A 76 -5.81 14.79 -2.00
N GLY A 77 -5.90 14.62 -3.32
CA GLY A 77 -5.20 13.56 -4.04
C GLY A 77 -3.68 13.66 -3.90
N ARG A 78 -2.99 12.56 -4.21
CA ARG A 78 -1.52 12.47 -4.12
C ARG A 78 -0.83 13.69 -4.74
N GLY A 79 -0.13 14.46 -3.91
CA GLY A 79 0.54 15.69 -4.29
C GLY A 79 1.70 16.01 -3.36
N ASP A 80 2.22 17.24 -3.41
CA ASP A 80 3.18 17.72 -2.42
C ASP A 80 2.55 17.68 -1.03
N ALA A 81 3.27 17.11 -0.07
CA ALA A 81 2.74 16.92 1.27
C ALA A 81 2.69 18.25 2.03
N VAL A 82 1.57 18.50 2.70
CA VAL A 82 1.33 19.73 3.47
C VAL A 82 2.04 19.69 4.82
N THR A 83 2.11 18.51 5.43
CA THR A 83 2.69 18.30 6.77
C THR A 83 4.11 17.74 6.75
N ALA A 84 4.66 17.41 5.57
CA ALA A 84 6.01 16.88 5.41
C ALA A 84 6.70 17.50 4.18
N PRO A 85 7.36 18.67 4.33
CA PRO A 85 8.00 19.36 3.21
C PRO A 85 8.94 18.47 2.39
N GLY A 86 8.86 18.58 1.06
CA GLY A 86 9.67 17.79 0.13
C GLY A 86 9.22 16.34 -0.05
N ARG A 87 8.12 15.92 0.58
CA ARG A 87 7.52 14.58 0.42
C ARG A 87 6.26 14.65 -0.43
N LYS A 88 5.81 13.48 -0.89
CA LYS A 88 4.48 13.31 -1.46
C LYS A 88 3.53 12.72 -0.42
N GLY A 89 2.28 13.14 -0.44
CA GLY A 89 1.27 12.74 0.53
C GLY A 89 -0.14 12.74 -0.05
N VAL A 90 -1.06 12.12 0.66
CA VAL A 90 -2.49 12.10 0.38
C VAL A 90 -3.22 12.53 1.63
N VAL A 91 -4.12 13.50 1.51
CA VAL A 91 -4.97 13.92 2.64
C VAL A 91 -6.27 13.12 2.59
N PHE A 92 -6.53 12.40 3.67
CA PHE A 92 -7.78 11.69 3.89
C PHE A 92 -8.68 12.46 4.86
N SER A 93 -9.99 12.31 4.70
CA SER A 93 -11.00 12.85 5.59
C SER A 93 -12.01 11.79 5.99
N THR A 94 -12.47 11.83 7.24
CA THR A 94 -13.57 11.03 7.77
C THR A 94 -14.92 11.73 7.62
N GLN A 95 -14.95 12.90 6.97
CA GLN A 95 -16.17 13.64 6.62
C GLN A 95 -16.33 13.71 5.10
N PRO A 96 -17.58 13.81 4.61
CA PRO A 96 -17.86 13.96 3.18
C PRO A 96 -17.09 15.12 2.56
N VAL A 97 -16.65 14.92 1.34
CA VAL A 97 -15.99 15.94 0.51
C VAL A 97 -16.82 16.16 -0.76
N ASP A 98 -16.85 17.39 -1.26
CA ASP A 98 -17.62 17.72 -2.46
C ASP A 98 -17.13 16.93 -3.68
N GLY A 99 -18.07 16.48 -4.51
CA GLY A 99 -17.76 15.65 -5.68
C GLY A 99 -17.27 14.25 -5.34
N ALA A 100 -17.58 13.75 -4.14
CA ALA A 100 -17.25 12.40 -3.73
C ALA A 100 -17.77 11.34 -4.73
N PHE A 101 -16.95 10.34 -5.04
CA PHE A 101 -17.31 9.26 -5.93
C PHE A 101 -16.69 7.92 -5.50
N SER A 102 -17.43 6.84 -5.72
CA SER A 102 -16.93 5.48 -5.52
C SER A 102 -16.24 4.96 -6.77
N SER A 103 -15.27 4.07 -6.57
CA SER A 103 -14.53 3.39 -7.63
C SER A 103 -13.99 2.06 -7.09
N PHE A 104 -13.57 1.14 -7.95
CA PHE A 104 -12.80 -0.03 -7.51
C PHE A 104 -11.28 0.20 -7.59
N SER A 105 -10.85 1.26 -8.29
CA SER A 105 -9.43 1.58 -8.41
C SER A 105 -8.87 2.10 -7.10
N GLN A 106 -7.76 1.53 -6.64
CA GLN A 106 -7.06 1.93 -5.42
C GLN A 106 -6.11 3.13 -5.63
N GLY A 107 -6.10 3.73 -6.83
CA GLY A 107 -5.29 4.91 -7.10
C GLY A 107 -5.69 6.11 -6.24
N VAL A 108 -4.71 6.87 -5.75
CA VAL A 108 -4.92 7.96 -4.77
C VAL A 108 -4.81 9.37 -5.37
N ARG A 109 -4.72 9.49 -6.70
CA ARG A 109 -4.49 10.79 -7.38
C ARG A 109 -5.73 11.67 -7.50
N ARG A 110 -6.94 11.09 -7.37
CA ARG A 110 -8.20 11.82 -7.59
C ARG A 110 -8.84 12.18 -6.25
N THR A 111 -8.96 13.48 -5.99
CA THR A 111 -9.79 14.04 -4.91
C THR A 111 -11.23 13.57 -5.05
N GLY A 112 -11.90 13.32 -3.93
CA GLY A 112 -13.28 12.84 -3.87
C GLY A 112 -13.42 11.33 -3.89
N LYS A 113 -12.36 10.55 -4.17
CA LYS A 113 -12.48 9.09 -4.14
C LYS A 113 -12.82 8.59 -2.73
N VAL A 114 -13.78 7.68 -2.64
CA VAL A 114 -14.27 7.13 -1.37
C VAL A 114 -14.11 5.62 -1.31
N PHE A 115 -13.62 5.14 -0.17
CA PHE A 115 -13.82 3.77 0.31
C PHE A 115 -14.43 3.80 1.70
N SER A 116 -15.14 2.76 2.11
CA SER A 116 -15.45 2.60 3.53
C SER A 116 -14.16 2.39 4.32
N MET A 117 -14.11 2.85 5.58
CA MET A 117 -12.96 2.64 6.46
C MET A 117 -12.62 1.15 6.60
N THR A 118 -13.65 0.29 6.62
CA THR A 118 -13.48 -1.17 6.65
C THR A 118 -12.86 -1.69 5.35
N HIS A 119 -13.26 -1.20 4.17
CA HIS A 119 -12.64 -1.59 2.91
C HIS A 119 -11.17 -1.15 2.87
N ALA A 120 -10.87 0.10 3.23
CA ALA A 120 -9.51 0.62 3.30
C ALA A 120 -8.61 -0.24 4.22
N PHE A 121 -9.10 -0.58 5.43
CA PHE A 121 -8.38 -1.47 6.33
C PHE A 121 -8.22 -2.90 5.78
N SER A 122 -9.18 -3.38 5.00
CA SER A 122 -9.11 -4.73 4.41
C SER A 122 -7.98 -4.87 3.39
N LEU A 123 -7.56 -3.77 2.75
CA LEU A 123 -6.42 -3.73 1.83
C LEU A 123 -5.08 -4.01 2.54
N CYS A 124 -5.03 -3.95 3.86
CA CYS A 124 -3.86 -4.39 4.62
C CYS A 124 -3.56 -5.89 4.54
N ARG A 125 -4.47 -6.70 3.98
CA ARG A 125 -4.16 -8.10 3.64
C ARG A 125 -3.07 -8.23 2.58
N ASP A 126 -2.99 -7.26 1.67
CA ASP A 126 -2.01 -7.25 0.58
C ASP A 126 -0.67 -6.62 1.02
N ALA A 127 -0.62 -6.04 2.22
CA ALA A 127 0.58 -5.43 2.81
C ALA A 127 0.73 -5.84 4.29
N PRO A 128 0.93 -7.14 4.61
CA PRO A 128 0.82 -7.67 5.97
C PRO A 128 1.90 -7.16 6.94
N PHE A 129 2.99 -6.59 6.43
CA PHE A 129 4.07 -6.02 7.25
C PHE A 129 4.06 -4.49 7.29
N LEU A 130 3.04 -3.84 6.71
CA LEU A 130 2.88 -2.40 6.77
C LEU A 130 2.65 -1.94 8.20
N ARG A 131 3.32 -0.84 8.55
CA ARG A 131 3.17 -0.15 9.83
C ARG A 131 2.96 1.33 9.56
N VAL A 132 2.16 1.95 10.40
CA VAL A 132 1.99 3.40 10.44
C VAL A 132 2.88 3.97 11.54
N ARG A 133 3.57 5.07 11.25
CA ARG A 133 4.28 5.88 12.24
C ARG A 133 3.50 7.16 12.44
N THR A 134 2.93 7.36 13.61
CA THR A 134 2.14 8.55 13.94
C THR A 134 3.05 9.73 14.27
N SER A 135 2.47 10.93 14.38
CA SER A 135 3.20 12.18 14.67
C SER A 135 3.93 12.18 16.03
N ASP A 136 3.39 11.48 17.02
CA ASP A 136 4.02 11.20 18.32
C ASP A 136 5.07 10.06 18.26
N ASN A 137 5.47 9.66 17.05
CA ASN A 137 6.45 8.60 16.76
C ASN A 137 6.04 7.20 17.23
N ARG A 138 4.77 6.98 17.57
CA ARG A 138 4.24 5.64 17.88
C ARG A 138 4.12 4.80 16.60
N LEU A 139 4.50 3.53 16.71
CA LEU A 139 4.34 2.55 15.63
C LEU A 139 3.04 1.76 15.83
N VAL A 140 2.19 1.82 14.82
CA VAL A 140 0.90 1.13 14.77
C VAL A 140 0.97 0.07 13.68
N ARG A 141 0.51 -1.13 14.01
CA ARG A 141 0.43 -2.29 13.12
C ARG A 141 -0.96 -2.91 13.22
N ARG A 142 -1.28 -3.77 12.28
CA ARG A 142 -2.50 -4.58 12.32
C ARG A 142 -2.53 -5.48 13.54
#